data_AF-A0A9D6UUB6-F1
#
_entry.id   AF-A0A9D6UUB6-F1
#
_cell.length_a   1.000
_cell.length_b   1.000
_cell.length_c   1.000
_cell.angle_alpha   90.00
_cell.angle_beta   90.00
_cell.angle_gamma   90.00
#
_symmetry.space_group_name_H-M   'P 1'
#
loop_
_entity.id
_entity.type
_entity.pdbx_description
1 polymer ?
#
loop_
_entity_poly.entity_id
_entity_poly.type
_entity_poly.pdbx_seq_one_letter_code
_entity_poly.pdbx_strand_id
1 'polypeptide(L)'
;APKAPGHRVREVFTEGQGVPALVAVAQDASGKALENALAYALALGSLKAGVIETTFKEETESDLFGEQAVLCGGASELIRAGFETLVDAGYAPEIAYFECLHELKLIVDLIYEGGLSYMRYSVSDTAEYGDYTRGPRIITQQTRDEMKKILAEIQTGEFARNWMAENKGGRAGFLGMREAARKQKIETVGAELRDMMTFLKKKKVEE
;
A
#
# COMPACT_ATOMS: atom_id res chain seq x y z
N ALA A 1 4.80 0.99 15.52
CA ALA A 1 4.36 0.48 14.22
C ALA A 1 5.21 1.07 13.08
N PRO A 2 6.19 0.32 12.53
CA PRO A 2 6.86 0.70 11.29
C PRO A 2 5.83 0.86 10.16
N LYS A 3 5.90 1.95 9.39
CA LYS A 3 4.95 2.25 8.31
C LYS A 3 5.46 1.70 6.98
N ALA A 4 5.70 0.39 6.94
CA ALA A 4 6.17 -0.34 5.77
C ALA A 4 5.95 -1.86 5.91
N PRO A 5 5.89 -2.61 4.80
CA PRO A 5 5.91 -4.07 4.83
C PRO A 5 7.16 -4.62 5.54
N GLY A 6 7.02 -5.68 6.32
CA GLY A 6 8.11 -6.19 7.18
C GLY A 6 9.42 -6.50 6.44
N HIS A 7 9.35 -7.09 5.24
CA HIS A 7 10.55 -7.36 4.45
C HIS A 7 11.26 -6.08 3.98
N ARG A 8 10.52 -4.98 3.77
CA ARG A 8 11.09 -3.66 3.44
C ARG A 8 11.77 -3.03 4.65
N VAL A 9 11.22 -3.19 5.86
CA VAL A 9 11.86 -2.75 7.10
C VAL A 9 13.28 -3.34 7.20
N ARG A 10 13.41 -4.65 6.94
CA ARG A 10 14.72 -5.31 6.96
C ARG A 10 15.64 -4.84 5.84
N GLU A 11 15.12 -4.73 4.62
CA GLU A 11 15.89 -4.33 3.44
C GLU A 11 16.54 -2.95 3.64
N VAL A 12 15.75 -1.93 4.01
CA VAL A 12 16.30 -0.59 4.22
C VAL A 12 17.22 -0.52 5.44
N PHE A 13 16.96 -1.31 6.48
CA PHE A 13 17.83 -1.40 7.65
C PHE A 13 19.23 -1.90 7.26
N THR A 14 19.29 -2.93 6.41
CA THR A 14 20.58 -3.47 5.92
C THR A 14 21.31 -2.51 4.98
N GLU A 15 20.59 -1.59 4.35
CA GLU A 15 21.14 -0.49 3.54
C GLU A 15 21.58 0.71 4.40
N GLY A 16 21.52 0.58 5.73
CA GLY A 16 21.91 1.64 6.67
C GLY A 16 20.85 2.72 6.87
N GLN A 17 19.67 2.57 6.25
CA GLN A 17 18.53 3.48 6.38
C GLN A 17 17.52 2.95 7.41
N GLY A 18 16.33 3.56 7.47
CA GLY A 18 15.22 3.12 8.32
C GLY A 18 13.89 3.41 7.63
N VAL A 19 12.80 2.84 8.16
CA VAL A 19 11.44 3.26 7.78
C VAL A 19 10.83 4.12 8.88
N PRO A 20 9.99 5.11 8.55
CA PRO A 20 9.24 5.84 9.55
C PRO A 20 8.44 4.88 10.44
N ALA A 21 8.30 5.24 11.72
CA ALA A 21 7.48 4.46 12.64
C ALA A 21 6.65 5.35 13.57
N LEU A 22 5.54 4.81 14.04
CA LEU A 22 4.75 5.39 15.11
C LEU A 22 5.05 4.69 16.45
N VAL A 23 5.02 5.43 17.55
CA VAL A 23 5.09 4.88 18.92
C VAL A 23 3.88 5.34 19.73
N ALA A 24 3.34 4.45 20.55
CA ALA A 24 2.21 4.74 21.42
C ALA A 24 2.37 4.01 22.74
N VAL A 25 1.91 4.64 23.83
CA VAL A 25 1.89 4.05 25.18
C VAL A 25 0.45 3.98 25.66
N ALA A 26 -0.07 2.76 25.87
CA ALA A 26 -1.41 2.56 26.44
C ALA A 26 -1.39 2.59 27.97
N GLN A 27 -0.31 2.08 28.57
CA GLN A 27 -0.10 2.03 30.01
C GLN A 27 1.39 2.21 30.30
N ASP A 28 1.71 3.04 31.28
CA ASP A 28 3.07 3.26 31.75
C ASP A 28 3.20 2.93 33.24
N ALA A 29 3.34 1.64 33.55
CA ALA A 29 3.51 1.18 34.92
C ALA A 29 4.92 1.44 35.48
N SER A 30 5.92 1.61 34.60
CA SER A 30 7.32 1.79 35.00
C SER A 30 7.76 3.27 35.04
N GLY A 31 6.97 4.17 34.47
CA GLY A 31 7.35 5.57 34.21
C GLY A 31 8.37 5.73 33.08
N LYS A 32 8.58 4.68 32.28
CA LYS A 32 9.61 4.60 31.22
C LYS A 32 9.09 3.97 29.92
N ALA A 33 7.78 3.76 29.79
CA ALA A 33 7.23 3.04 28.65
C ALA A 33 7.55 3.71 27.31
N LEU A 34 7.46 5.05 27.24
CA LEU A 34 7.77 5.78 26.01
C LEU A 34 9.26 5.69 25.64
N GLU A 35 10.15 5.84 26.63
CA GLU A 35 11.60 5.73 26.46
C GLU A 35 11.98 4.34 25.94
N ASN A 36 11.37 3.29 26.49
CA ASN A 36 11.57 1.92 26.04
C ASN A 36 11.04 1.70 24.62
N ALA A 37 9.87 2.28 24.27
CA ALA A 37 9.32 2.20 22.92
C ALA A 37 10.22 2.91 21.90
N LEU A 38 10.77 4.07 22.24
CA LEU A 38 11.74 4.80 21.41
C LEU A 38 13.07 4.03 21.27
N ALA A 39 13.56 3.40 22.35
CA ALA A 39 14.73 2.53 22.30
C ALA A 39 14.50 1.32 21.38
N TYR A 40 13.29 0.74 21.41
CA TYR A 40 12.92 -0.33 20.48
C TYR A 40 12.87 0.17 19.03
N ALA A 41 12.30 1.35 18.78
CA ALA A 41 12.29 1.96 17.45
C ALA A 41 13.71 2.28 16.95
N LEU A 42 14.63 2.68 17.84
CA LEU A 42 16.06 2.84 17.52
C LEU A 42 16.68 1.50 17.07
N ALA A 43 16.43 0.42 17.80
CA ALA A 43 16.96 -0.90 17.49
C ALA A 43 16.49 -1.43 16.13
N LEU A 44 15.30 -1.01 15.69
CA LEU A 44 14.76 -1.29 14.35
C LEU A 44 15.27 -0.32 13.26
N GLY A 45 16.05 0.69 13.62
CA GLY A 45 16.56 1.72 12.71
C GLY A 45 15.57 2.84 12.36
N SER A 46 14.34 2.81 12.87
CA SER A 46 13.29 3.76 12.50
C SER A 46 13.58 5.20 12.90
N LEU A 47 14.36 5.45 13.95
CA LEU A 47 14.76 6.82 14.33
C LEU A 47 15.59 7.53 13.25
N LYS A 48 16.21 6.81 12.30
CA LYS A 48 16.91 7.42 11.16
C LYS A 48 15.96 8.08 10.15
N ALA A 49 14.77 7.52 10.00
CA ALA A 49 13.74 8.05 9.09
C ALA A 49 12.76 8.99 9.82
N GLY A 50 12.59 8.80 11.13
CA GLY A 50 11.71 9.59 11.97
C GLY A 50 10.72 8.71 12.72
N VAL A 51 10.47 9.07 13.97
CA VAL A 51 9.46 8.43 14.81
C VAL A 51 8.51 9.49 15.36
N ILE A 52 7.22 9.22 15.25
CA ILE A 52 6.16 10.12 15.70
C ILE A 52 5.37 9.43 16.81
N GLU A 53 5.15 10.16 17.90
CA GLU A 53 4.27 9.69 18.98
C GLU A 53 2.81 9.81 18.55
N THR A 54 2.01 8.80 18.89
CA THR A 54 0.58 8.70 18.58
C THR A 54 -0.15 7.97 19.72
N THR A 55 -1.43 7.68 19.51
CA THR A 55 -2.23 6.83 20.39
C THR A 55 -2.52 5.48 19.73
N PHE A 56 -2.84 4.46 20.54
CA PHE A 56 -3.29 3.17 20.01
C PHE A 56 -4.51 3.31 19.08
N LYS A 57 -5.42 4.25 19.41
CA LYS A 57 -6.61 4.53 18.60
C LYS A 57 -6.24 5.08 17.22
N GLU A 58 -5.46 6.15 17.19
CA GLU A 58 -5.06 6.80 15.93
C GLU A 58 -4.22 5.85 15.06
N GLU A 59 -3.28 5.12 15.66
CA GLU A 59 -2.48 4.12 14.95
C GLU A 59 -3.37 3.05 14.31
N THR A 60 -4.25 2.42 15.10
CA THR A 60 -5.12 1.34 14.61
C THR A 60 -6.06 1.82 13.50
N GLU A 61 -6.74 2.96 13.72
CA GLU A 61 -7.74 3.46 12.76
C GLU A 61 -7.08 3.93 11.45
N SER A 62 -5.95 4.65 11.55
CA SER A 62 -5.26 5.17 10.36
C SER A 62 -4.54 4.08 9.57
N ASP A 63 -3.96 3.09 10.24
CA ASP A 63 -3.27 1.97 9.59
C ASP A 63 -4.26 1.13 8.78
N LEU A 64 -5.34 0.68 9.42
CA LEU A 64 -6.41 -0.08 8.78
C LEU A 64 -7.05 0.69 7.61
N PHE A 65 -7.27 1.99 7.78
CA PHE A 65 -7.83 2.81 6.70
C PHE A 65 -6.85 2.92 5.52
N GLY A 66 -5.58 3.20 5.82
CA GLY A 66 -4.54 3.37 4.81
C GLY A 66 -4.39 2.13 3.92
N GLU A 67 -4.30 0.94 4.51
CA GLU A 67 -4.17 -0.30 3.75
C GLU A 67 -5.43 -0.67 2.95
N GLN A 68 -6.63 -0.45 3.50
CA GLN A 68 -7.88 -0.78 2.82
C GLN A 68 -8.18 0.19 1.68
N ALA A 69 -8.08 1.50 1.92
CA ALA A 69 -8.54 2.50 0.97
C ALA A 69 -7.48 2.94 -0.04
N VAL A 70 -6.19 2.79 0.26
CA VAL A 70 -5.10 3.36 -0.57
C VAL A 70 -4.01 2.34 -0.85
N LEU A 71 -3.26 1.90 0.17
CA LEU A 71 -1.97 1.21 -0.01
C LEU A 71 -2.10 -0.21 -0.56
N CYS A 72 -3.20 -0.90 -0.26
CA CYS A 72 -3.46 -2.25 -0.76
C CYS A 72 -4.74 -2.26 -1.60
N GLY A 73 -5.91 -2.12 -1.00
CA GLY A 73 -7.20 -2.26 -1.70
C GLY A 73 -7.32 -1.26 -2.85
N GLY A 74 -7.18 0.04 -2.58
CA GLY A 74 -7.28 1.09 -3.59
C GLY A 74 -6.26 0.97 -4.73
N ALA A 75 -4.97 0.80 -4.41
CA ALA A 75 -3.91 0.70 -5.41
C ALA A 75 -4.08 -0.55 -6.29
N SER A 76 -4.29 -1.73 -5.69
CA SER A 76 -4.42 -2.99 -6.45
C SER A 76 -5.63 -2.98 -7.37
N GLU A 77 -6.78 -2.47 -6.90
CA GLU A 77 -7.98 -2.38 -7.72
C GLU A 77 -7.86 -1.34 -8.85
N LEU A 78 -7.21 -0.20 -8.62
CA LEU A 78 -6.97 0.79 -9.67
C LEU A 78 -6.08 0.22 -10.79
N ILE A 79 -4.99 -0.46 -10.42
CA ILE A 79 -4.10 -1.15 -11.35
C ILE A 79 -4.87 -2.18 -12.16
N ARG A 80 -5.66 -3.03 -11.48
CA ARG A 80 -6.45 -4.10 -12.11
C ARG A 80 -7.47 -3.53 -13.08
N ALA A 81 -8.25 -2.53 -12.67
CA ALA A 81 -9.26 -1.90 -13.52
C ALA A 81 -8.65 -1.26 -14.77
N GLY A 82 -7.49 -0.58 -14.64
CA GLY A 82 -6.76 -0.02 -15.77
C GLY A 82 -6.28 -1.10 -16.74
N PHE A 83 -5.65 -2.16 -16.21
CA PHE A 83 -5.17 -3.28 -17.00
C PHE A 83 -6.30 -3.98 -17.77
N GLU A 84 -7.40 -4.32 -17.07
CA GLU A 84 -8.57 -4.97 -17.67
C GLU A 84 -9.21 -4.08 -18.75
N THR A 85 -9.33 -2.77 -18.51
CA THR A 85 -9.87 -1.83 -19.50
C THR A 85 -9.09 -1.85 -20.81
N LEU A 86 -7.75 -1.87 -20.73
CA LEU A 86 -6.91 -1.94 -21.93
C LEU A 86 -7.00 -3.31 -22.61
N VAL A 87 -6.94 -4.40 -21.84
CA VAL A 87 -7.02 -5.74 -22.41
C VAL A 87 -8.38 -5.99 -23.10
N ASP A 88 -9.47 -5.57 -22.48
CA ASP A 88 -10.83 -5.72 -23.03
C ASP A 88 -11.07 -4.87 -24.27
N ALA A 89 -10.35 -3.74 -24.38
CA ALA A 89 -10.33 -2.92 -25.60
C ALA A 89 -9.44 -3.48 -26.72
N GLY A 90 -8.79 -4.64 -26.51
CA GLY A 90 -7.99 -5.34 -27.52
C GLY A 90 -6.52 -4.95 -27.55
N TYR A 91 -6.02 -4.20 -26.57
CA TYR A 91 -4.59 -3.93 -26.45
C TYR A 91 -3.83 -5.17 -25.98
N ALA A 92 -2.55 -5.27 -26.35
CA ALA A 92 -1.69 -6.36 -25.92
C ALA A 92 -1.55 -6.36 -24.37
N PRO A 93 -1.72 -7.51 -23.69
CA PRO A 93 -1.63 -7.58 -22.24
C PRO A 93 -0.30 -7.10 -21.66
N GLU A 94 0.80 -7.29 -22.39
CA GLU A 94 2.13 -6.86 -21.99
C GLU A 94 2.22 -5.33 -21.94
N ILE A 95 1.64 -4.65 -22.93
CA ILE A 95 1.56 -3.18 -22.98
C ILE A 95 0.68 -2.69 -21.82
N ALA A 96 -0.49 -3.30 -21.61
CA ALA A 96 -1.36 -2.95 -20.49
C ALA A 96 -0.66 -3.13 -19.13
N TYR A 97 0.17 -4.16 -18.98
CA TYR A 97 0.96 -4.36 -17.75
C TYR A 97 2.00 -3.26 -17.53
N PHE A 98 2.71 -2.85 -18.59
CA PHE A 98 3.68 -1.75 -18.49
C PHE A 98 3.01 -0.45 -18.06
N GLU A 99 1.93 -0.08 -18.76
CA GLU A 99 1.20 1.18 -18.56
C GLU A 99 0.48 1.25 -17.21
N CYS A 100 -0.14 0.15 -16.76
CA CYS A 100 -1.02 0.17 -15.59
C CYS A 100 -0.35 -0.33 -14.29
N LEU A 101 0.79 -1.02 -14.36
CA LEU A 101 1.49 -1.52 -13.16
C LEU A 101 2.96 -1.12 -13.13
N HIS A 102 3.74 -1.46 -14.16
CA HIS A 102 5.21 -1.30 -14.11
C HIS A 102 5.61 0.17 -13.89
N GLU A 103 5.04 1.08 -14.67
CA GLU A 103 5.38 2.51 -14.60
C GLU A 103 4.87 3.19 -13.33
N LEU A 104 3.87 2.62 -12.66
CA LEU A 104 3.35 3.18 -11.41
C LEU A 104 4.44 3.26 -10.34
N LYS A 105 5.42 2.33 -10.33
CA LYS A 105 6.56 2.42 -9.42
C LYS A 105 7.36 3.71 -9.64
N LEU A 106 7.62 4.08 -10.90
CA LEU A 106 8.41 5.28 -11.22
C LEU A 106 7.67 6.55 -10.80
N ILE A 107 6.35 6.61 -11.04
CA ILE A 107 5.51 7.72 -10.60
C ILE A 107 5.50 7.83 -9.07
N VAL A 108 5.33 6.70 -8.36
CA VAL A 108 5.34 6.68 -6.89
C VAL A 108 6.71 7.03 -6.31
N ASP A 109 7.81 6.62 -6.96
CA ASP A 109 9.17 6.99 -6.54
C ASP A 109 9.34 8.53 -6.62
N LEU A 110 8.88 9.18 -7.70
CA LEU A 110 8.92 10.65 -7.82
C LEU A 110 8.07 11.34 -6.74
N ILE A 111 6.88 10.80 -6.44
CA ILE A 111 6.03 11.31 -5.35
C ILE A 111 6.72 11.14 -4.00
N TYR A 112 7.40 10.01 -3.78
CA TYR A 112 8.14 9.75 -2.55
C TYR A 112 9.32 10.70 -2.36
N GLU A 113 10.04 11.03 -3.45
CA GLU A 113 11.22 11.89 -3.42
C GLU A 113 10.89 13.38 -3.25
N GLY A 114 9.81 13.87 -3.88
CA GLY A 114 9.53 15.32 -3.93
C GLY A 114 8.05 15.71 -3.89
N GLY A 115 7.16 14.77 -3.55
CA GLY A 115 5.72 14.99 -3.49
C GLY A 115 5.06 15.12 -4.86
N LEU A 116 3.75 15.40 -4.85
CA LEU A 116 2.93 15.49 -6.07
C LEU A 116 3.44 16.57 -7.03
N SER A 117 3.99 17.67 -6.51
CA SER A 117 4.55 18.75 -7.33
C SER A 117 5.79 18.30 -8.10
N TYR A 118 6.67 17.51 -7.50
CA TYR A 118 7.86 17.01 -8.20
C TYR A 118 7.51 15.97 -9.26
N MET A 119 6.56 15.08 -8.96
CA MET A 119 6.01 14.17 -9.96
C MET A 119 5.45 14.93 -11.17
N ARG A 120 4.62 15.95 -10.93
CA ARG A 120 4.00 16.76 -12.01
C ARG A 120 5.01 17.56 -12.81
N TYR A 121 6.04 18.10 -12.16
CA TYR A 121 7.17 18.74 -12.84
C TYR A 121 7.94 17.76 -13.75
N SER A 122 8.00 16.48 -13.37
CA SER A 122 8.82 15.48 -14.05
C SER A 122 8.12 14.80 -15.23
N VAL A 123 6.79 14.79 -15.25
CA VAL A 123 6.00 14.27 -16.38
C VAL A 123 5.81 15.34 -17.46
N SER A 124 5.36 14.95 -18.65
CA SER A 124 5.06 15.92 -19.71
C SER A 124 3.81 16.74 -19.39
N ASP A 125 3.71 17.95 -19.96
CA ASP A 125 2.51 18.79 -19.86
C ASP A 125 1.23 18.06 -20.29
N THR A 126 1.34 17.10 -21.23
CA THR A 126 0.19 16.28 -21.67
C THR A 126 -0.27 15.33 -20.56
N ALA A 127 0.68 14.70 -19.86
CA ALA A 127 0.38 13.83 -18.72
C ALA A 127 -0.15 14.63 -17.53
N GLU A 128 0.45 15.79 -17.21
CA GLU A 128 -0.02 16.66 -16.14
C GLU A 128 -1.44 17.20 -16.42
N TYR A 129 -1.71 17.65 -17.65
CA TYR A 129 -3.06 18.02 -18.06
C TYR A 129 -4.04 16.85 -17.89
N GLY A 130 -3.62 15.65 -18.30
CA GLY A 130 -4.35 14.40 -18.10
C GLY A 130 -4.69 14.13 -16.64
N ASP A 131 -3.71 14.21 -15.73
CA ASP A 131 -3.89 14.07 -14.28
C ASP A 131 -4.99 15.01 -13.77
N TYR A 132 -4.84 16.32 -13.98
CA TYR A 132 -5.78 17.32 -13.44
C TYR A 132 -7.22 17.11 -13.90
N THR A 133 -7.39 16.68 -15.14
CA THR A 133 -8.72 16.65 -15.78
C THR A 133 -9.36 15.26 -15.76
N ARG A 134 -8.58 14.19 -15.64
CA ARG A 134 -9.09 12.80 -15.63
C ARG A 134 -9.06 12.21 -14.22
N GLY A 135 -8.10 12.58 -13.36
CA GLY A 135 -8.01 12.11 -11.98
C GLY A 135 -9.33 12.23 -11.19
N PRO A 136 -9.98 13.41 -11.15
CA PRO A 136 -11.27 13.57 -10.47
C PRO A 136 -12.44 12.77 -11.07
N ARG A 137 -12.32 12.32 -12.32
CA ARG A 137 -13.32 11.45 -12.96
C ARG A 137 -13.19 9.99 -12.52
N ILE A 138 -11.99 9.58 -12.09
CA ILE A 138 -11.75 8.28 -11.46
C ILE A 138 -12.02 8.37 -9.96
N ILE A 139 -11.43 9.35 -9.26
CA ILE A 139 -11.67 9.61 -7.84
C ILE A 139 -12.83 10.58 -7.66
N THR A 140 -14.03 10.05 -7.90
CA THR A 140 -15.30 10.79 -7.82
C THR A 140 -15.71 11.10 -6.38
N GLN A 141 -16.75 11.93 -6.21
CA GLN A 141 -17.35 12.15 -4.89
C GLN A 141 -17.83 10.83 -4.26
N GLN A 142 -18.39 9.92 -5.06
CA GLN A 142 -18.81 8.60 -4.61
C GLN A 142 -17.63 7.79 -4.04
N THR A 143 -16.46 7.83 -4.69
CA THR A 143 -15.24 7.17 -4.19
C THR A 143 -14.84 7.75 -2.83
N ARG A 144 -14.89 9.08 -2.69
CA ARG A 144 -14.57 9.76 -1.43
C ARG A 144 -15.56 9.45 -0.31
N ASP A 145 -16.84 9.31 -0.65
CA ASP A 145 -17.85 8.94 0.32
C ASP A 145 -17.71 7.47 0.75
N GLU A 146 -17.27 6.59 -0.15
CA GLU A 146 -16.95 5.20 0.20
C GLU A 146 -15.74 5.12 1.15
N MET A 147 -14.69 5.92 0.91
CA MET A 147 -13.57 6.03 1.85
C MET A 147 -14.04 6.45 3.26
N LYS A 148 -15.01 7.37 3.37
CA LYS A 148 -15.57 7.76 4.67
C LYS A 148 -16.34 6.62 5.34
N LYS A 149 -17.06 5.80 4.57
CA LYS A 149 -17.76 4.62 5.11
C LYS A 149 -16.78 3.57 5.62
N ILE A 150 -15.75 3.25 4.85
CA ILE A 150 -14.68 2.33 5.27
C ILE A 150 -14.06 2.82 6.58
N LEU A 151 -13.75 4.11 6.69
CA LEU A 151 -13.25 4.69 7.94
C LEU A 151 -14.26 4.53 9.10
N ALA A 152 -15.55 4.74 8.85
CA ALA A 152 -16.59 4.55 9.85
C ALA A 152 -16.73 3.08 10.30
N GLU A 153 -16.65 2.12 9.38
CA GLU A 153 -16.67 0.68 9.68
C GLU A 153 -15.47 0.25 10.53
N ILE A 154 -14.31 0.88 10.31
CA ILE A 154 -13.13 0.71 11.17
C ILE A 154 -13.40 1.29 12.56
N GLN A 155 -13.83 2.55 12.64
CA GLN A 155 -14.04 3.27 13.90
C GLN A 155 -15.16 2.67 14.77
N THR A 156 -16.18 2.07 14.17
CA THR A 156 -17.27 1.37 14.87
C THR A 156 -16.91 -0.08 15.23
N GLY A 157 -15.72 -0.54 14.83
CA GLY A 157 -15.23 -1.91 15.05
C GLY A 157 -15.93 -2.97 14.21
N GLU A 158 -16.72 -2.58 13.21
CA GLU A 158 -17.39 -3.52 12.30
C GLU A 158 -16.39 -4.35 11.52
N PHE A 159 -15.39 -3.69 10.92
CA PHE A 159 -14.32 -4.39 10.20
C PHE A 159 -13.61 -5.40 11.10
N ALA A 160 -13.26 -5.00 12.34
CA ALA A 160 -12.58 -5.88 13.29
C ALA A 160 -13.43 -7.12 13.65
N ARG A 161 -14.74 -6.94 13.87
CA ARG A 161 -15.65 -8.07 14.14
C ARG A 161 -15.73 -9.03 12.96
N ASN A 162 -15.85 -8.49 11.74
CA ASN A 162 -15.93 -9.29 10.51
C ASN A 162 -14.63 -10.09 10.30
N TRP A 163 -13.48 -9.44 10.42
CA TRP A 163 -12.18 -10.10 10.29
C TRP A 163 -11.96 -11.17 11.35
N MET A 164 -12.28 -10.89 12.62
CA MET A 164 -12.17 -11.88 13.69
C MET A 164 -13.08 -13.09 13.47
N ALA A 165 -14.29 -12.89 12.95
CA ALA A 165 -15.21 -13.97 12.63
C ALA A 165 -14.68 -14.84 11.48
N GLU A 166 -14.21 -14.23 10.38
CA GLU A 166 -13.58 -14.94 9.26
C GLU A 166 -12.36 -15.76 9.71
N ASN A 167 -11.50 -15.15 10.54
CA ASN A 167 -10.32 -15.82 11.05
C ASN A 167 -10.65 -17.00 11.98
N LYS A 168 -11.62 -16.84 12.88
CA LYS A 168 -12.11 -17.94 13.75
C LYS A 168 -12.80 -19.05 12.96
N GLY A 169 -13.44 -18.70 11.84
CA GLY A 169 -14.10 -19.65 10.92
C GLY A 169 -13.14 -20.42 10.01
N GLY A 170 -11.82 -20.25 10.14
CA GLY A 170 -10.83 -20.96 9.32
C GLY A 170 -10.46 -20.29 8.00
N ARG A 171 -10.87 -19.03 7.79
CA ARG A 171 -10.45 -18.17 6.66
C ARG A 171 -10.84 -18.68 5.27
N ALA A 172 -11.90 -19.47 5.15
CA ALA A 172 -12.29 -20.08 3.87
C ALA A 172 -12.61 -19.02 2.79
N GLY A 173 -13.35 -17.96 3.16
CA GLY A 173 -13.69 -16.87 2.24
C GLY A 173 -12.46 -16.08 1.83
N PHE A 174 -11.61 -15.74 2.80
CA PHE A 174 -10.35 -15.04 2.57
C PHE A 174 -9.39 -15.84 1.66
N LEU A 175 -9.23 -17.14 1.91
CA LEU A 175 -8.38 -18.00 1.08
C LEU A 175 -8.94 -18.16 -0.33
N GLY A 176 -10.28 -18.23 -0.49
CA GLY A 176 -10.94 -18.21 -1.80
C GLY A 176 -10.65 -16.93 -2.58
N MET A 177 -10.79 -15.76 -1.94
CA MET A 177 -10.46 -14.46 -2.56
C MET A 177 -8.99 -14.39 -2.99
N ARG A 178 -8.07 -14.83 -2.12
CA ARG A 178 -6.63 -14.87 -2.42
C ARG A 178 -6.33 -15.75 -3.64
N GLU A 179 -6.93 -16.93 -3.71
CA GLU A 179 -6.72 -17.86 -4.81
C GLU A 179 -7.26 -17.31 -6.14
N ALA A 180 -8.42 -16.65 -6.10
CA ALA A 180 -8.98 -15.97 -7.27
C ALA A 180 -8.05 -14.84 -7.76
N ALA A 181 -7.52 -14.02 -6.85
CA ALA A 181 -6.60 -12.93 -7.18
C ALA A 181 -5.31 -13.44 -7.86
N ARG A 182 -4.74 -14.55 -7.37
CA ARG A 182 -3.54 -15.17 -7.95
C ARG A 182 -3.73 -15.67 -9.40
N LYS A 183 -4.96 -15.96 -9.79
CA LYS A 183 -5.31 -16.47 -11.14
C LYS A 183 -5.61 -15.36 -12.14
N GLN A 184 -5.55 -14.09 -11.73
CA GLN A 184 -5.81 -12.98 -12.62
C GLN A 184 -4.75 -12.91 -13.74
N LYS A 185 -5.19 -12.49 -14.93
CA LYS A 185 -4.33 -12.42 -16.12
C LYS A 185 -3.10 -11.53 -15.90
N ILE A 186 -3.26 -10.43 -15.15
CA ILE A 186 -2.18 -9.51 -14.81
C ILE A 186 -1.03 -10.20 -14.05
N GLU A 187 -1.33 -11.20 -13.21
CA GLU A 187 -0.31 -11.94 -12.46
C GLU A 187 0.47 -12.90 -13.37
N THR A 188 -0.21 -13.56 -14.31
CA THR A 188 0.45 -14.46 -15.28
C THR A 188 1.38 -13.66 -16.20
N VAL A 189 0.85 -12.62 -16.85
CA VAL A 189 1.64 -11.73 -17.74
C VAL A 189 2.78 -11.07 -16.97
N GLY A 190 2.49 -10.57 -15.77
CA GLY A 190 3.49 -9.93 -14.92
C GLY A 190 4.62 -10.86 -14.49
N ALA A 191 4.33 -12.13 -14.21
CA ALA A 191 5.36 -13.10 -13.84
C ALA A 191 6.36 -13.32 -14.99
N GLU A 192 5.85 -13.50 -16.22
CA GLU A 192 6.68 -13.68 -17.42
C GLU A 192 7.53 -12.45 -17.70
N LEU A 193 6.94 -11.25 -17.66
CA LEU A 193 7.65 -10.00 -17.89
C LEU A 193 8.73 -9.74 -16.84
N ARG A 194 8.42 -9.95 -15.55
CA ARG A 194 9.40 -9.75 -14.47
C ARG A 194 10.55 -10.75 -14.51
N ASP A 195 10.34 -11.95 -15.05
CA ASP A 195 11.43 -12.94 -15.19
C ASP A 195 12.49 -12.52 -16.21
N MET A 196 12.08 -11.77 -17.25
CA MET A 196 12.95 -11.20 -18.27
C MET A 196 13.68 -9.92 -17.83
N MET A 197 13.21 -9.25 -16.77
CA MET A 197 13.81 -8.01 -16.25
C MET A 197 14.99 -8.31 -15.32
N THR A 198 16.21 -8.37 -15.87
CA THR A 198 17.44 -8.75 -15.13
C THR A 198 17.79 -7.82 -13.96
N PHE A 199 17.29 -6.59 -13.96
CA PHE A 199 17.51 -5.61 -12.90
C PHE A 199 16.59 -5.81 -11.68
N LEU A 200 15.55 -6.66 -11.77
CA LEU A 200 14.70 -6.99 -10.64
C LEU A 200 15.31 -8.12 -9.81
N LYS A 201 15.42 -7.91 -8.49
CA LYS A 201 15.68 -9.01 -7.55
C LYS A 201 14.48 -9.96 -7.59
N LYS A 202 14.65 -11.15 -8.17
CA LYS A 202 13.59 -12.17 -8.28
C LYS A 202 13.07 -12.52 -6.89
N LYS A 203 11.85 -12.09 -6.56
CA LYS A 203 11.13 -12.49 -5.34
C LYS A 203 10.14 -13.58 -5.72
N LYS A 204 10.25 -14.76 -5.10
CA LYS A 204 9.21 -15.78 -5.19
C LYS A 204 8.25 -15.59 -4.01
N VAL A 205 6.96 -15.56 -4.27
CA VAL A 205 5.96 -15.70 -3.22
C VAL A 205 5.97 -17.18 -2.83
N GLU A 206 6.44 -17.51 -1.64
CA GLU A 206 6.34 -18.88 -1.13
C GLU A 206 4.85 -19.25 -0.97
N GLU A 207 4.50 -20.45 -1.44
CA GLU A 207 3.12 -20.96 -1.51
C GLU A 207 2.49 -21.19 -0.14
#